data_AF-A0A531D3V0-F1
#
_entry.id   AF-A0A531D3V0-F1
#
_cell.length_a   1.000
_cell.length_b   1.000
_cell.length_c   1.000
_cell.angle_alpha   90.00
_cell.angle_beta   90.00
_cell.angle_gamma   90.00
#
_symmetry.space_group_name_H-M   'P 1'
#
loop_
_entity.id
_entity.type
_entity.pdbx_description
1 polymer ?
#
loop_
_entity_poly.entity_id
_entity_poly.type
_entity_poly.pdbx_seq_one_letter_code
_entity_poly.pdbx_strand_id
1 'polypeptide(L)' 'MSDIVASLEQLLAENPGPVSIAEGIAALRAAGIVGCEDDLQSLVGTYAAERRRSIYFDRQHRALATGVAFD' A
#
# COMPACT_ATOMS: atom_id res chain seq x y z
N MET A 1 -8.56 -14.72 1.91
CA MET A 1 -9.07 -13.47 1.27
C MET A 1 -9.62 -12.50 2.33
N SER A 2 -10.31 -12.99 3.36
CA SER A 2 -10.97 -12.15 4.39
C SER A 2 -10.02 -11.39 5.33
N ASP A 3 -8.82 -11.93 5.60
CA ASP A 3 -7.87 -11.34 6.56
C ASP A 3 -7.22 -10.05 6.03
N ILE A 4 -7.03 -9.96 4.71
CA ILE A 4 -6.38 -8.83 4.05
C ILE A 4 -7.24 -7.56 4.13
N VAL A 5 -8.53 -7.71 3.83
CA VAL A 5 -9.50 -6.62 3.90
C VAL A 5 -9.66 -6.14 5.34
N ALA A 6 -9.70 -7.07 6.30
CA ALA A 6 -9.79 -6.73 7.72
C ALA A 6 -8.59 -5.89 8.21
N SER A 7 -7.37 -6.26 7.82
CA SER A 7 -6.17 -5.48 8.18
C SER A 7 -6.19 -4.06 7.57
N LEU A 8 -6.66 -3.92 6.33
CA LEU A 8 -6.78 -2.61 5.68
C LEU A 8 -7.93 -1.78 6.26
N GLU A 9 -9.04 -2.40 6.66
CA GLU A 9 -10.14 -1.72 7.36
C GLU A 9 -9.73 -1.23 8.74
N GLN A 10 -8.96 -2.02 9.49
CA GLN A 10 -8.45 -1.60 10.79
C GLN A 10 -7.50 -0.41 10.65
N LEU A 11 -6.57 -0.46 9.69
CA LEU A 11 -5.66 0.65 9.39
C LEU A 11 -6.43 1.95 9.06
N LEU A 12 -7.52 1.82 8.30
CA LEU A 12 -8.42 2.93 7.97
C LEU A 12 -9.25 3.44 9.16
N ALA A 13 -9.63 2.56 10.08
CA ALA A 13 -10.33 2.95 11.30
C ALA A 13 -9.43 3.75 12.23
N GLU A 14 -8.14 3.38 12.30
CA GLU A 14 -7.11 4.10 13.05
C GLU A 14 -6.71 5.42 12.37
N ASN A 15 -6.74 5.46 11.02
CA ASN A 15 -6.38 6.63 10.23
C ASN A 15 -7.51 7.03 9.26
N PRO A 16 -8.43 7.93 9.66
CA PRO A 16 -9.56 8.34 8.82
C PRO A 16 -9.18 9.24 7.64
N GLY A 17 -7.88 9.58 7.51
CA GLY A 17 -7.30 10.40 6.45
C GLY A 17 -7.15 9.69 5.10
N PRO A 18 -6.35 10.25 4.17
CA PRO A 18 -6.01 9.56 2.93
C PRO A 18 -5.15 8.32 3.22
N VAL A 19 -5.33 7.26 2.42
CA VAL A 19 -4.59 6.00 2.58
C VAL A 19 -3.16 6.20 2.14
N SER A 20 -2.21 6.13 3.07
CA SER A 20 -0.78 6.12 2.76
C SER A 20 -0.39 4.79 2.11
N ILE A 21 0.25 4.82 0.93
CA ILE A 21 0.74 3.60 0.27
C ILE A 21 1.69 2.80 1.18
N ALA A 22 2.62 3.47 1.86
CA ALA A 22 3.58 2.82 2.76
C ALA A 22 2.89 2.08 3.92
N GLU A 23 1.86 2.70 4.52
CA GLU A 23 1.10 2.08 5.62
C GLU A 23 0.23 0.93 5.12
N GLY A 24 -0.38 1.06 3.94
CA GLY A 24 -1.10 -0.03 3.29
C GLY A 24 -0.19 -1.23 3.02
N ILE A 25 1.01 -1.01 2.48
CA ILE A 25 2.01 -2.06 2.25
C ILE A 25 2.43 -2.70 3.58
N ALA A 26 2.65 -1.90 4.64
CA ALA A 26 3.00 -2.41 5.96
C ALA A 26 1.90 -3.30 6.55
N ALA A 27 0.63 -2.90 6.43
CA ALA A 27 -0.51 -3.72 6.83
C ALA A 27 -0.61 -5.02 6.03
N LEU A 28 -0.36 -4.98 4.72
CA LEU A 28 -0.35 -6.19 3.88
C LEU A 28 0.76 -7.15 4.30
N ARG A 29 1.96 -6.64 4.62
CA ARG A 29 3.04 -7.48 5.15
C ARG A 29 2.74 -8.03 6.53
N ALA A 30 2.13 -7.24 7.41
CA ALA A 30 1.68 -7.70 8.73
C ALA A 30 0.61 -8.81 8.62
N ALA A 31 -0.24 -8.75 7.58
CA ALA A 31 -1.18 -9.81 7.23
C ALA A 31 -0.52 -11.04 6.58
N GLY A 32 0.80 -11.04 6.42
CA GLY A 32 1.57 -12.16 5.86
C GLY A 32 1.64 -12.20 4.33
N ILE A 33 1.22 -11.13 3.63
CA ILE A 33 1.40 -11.04 2.19
C ILE A 33 2.86 -10.71 1.87
N VAL A 34 3.52 -11.63 1.18
CA VAL A 34 4.88 -11.46 0.68
C VAL A 34 4.79 -11.25 -0.83
N GLY A 35 5.17 -10.06 -1.28
CA GLY A 35 5.14 -9.66 -2.69
C GLY A 35 6.08 -8.48 -2.94
N CYS A 36 6.34 -8.20 -4.22
CA CYS A 36 7.06 -7.00 -4.62
C CYS A 36 6.27 -5.75 -4.22
N GLU A 37 6.98 -4.66 -3.94
CA GLU A 37 6.36 -3.39 -3.56
C GLU A 37 5.34 -2.89 -4.60
N ASP A 38 5.60 -3.11 -5.90
CA ASP A 38 4.68 -2.75 -6.99
C ASP A 38 3.33 -3.50 -6.92
N ASP A 39 3.36 -4.81 -6.64
CA ASP A 39 2.14 -5.63 -6.47
C ASP A 39 1.36 -5.19 -5.23
N LEU A 40 2.06 -4.95 -4.11
CA LEU A 40 1.44 -4.50 -2.87
C LEU A 40 0.86 -3.10 -3.03
N GLN A 41 1.56 -2.19 -3.71
CA GLN A 41 1.07 -0.86 -4.03
C GLN A 41 -0.19 -0.93 -4.90
N SER A 42 -0.21 -1.80 -5.92
CA SER A 42 -1.38 -2.00 -6.77
C SER A 42 -2.58 -2.49 -5.96
N LEU A 43 -2.39 -3.43 -5.04
CA LEU A 43 -3.44 -3.92 -4.14
C LEU A 43 -4.01 -2.82 -3.23
N VAL A 44 -3.14 -2.01 -2.61
CA VAL A 44 -3.56 -0.86 -1.79
C VAL A 44 -4.34 0.15 -2.64
N GLY A 45 -3.87 0.41 -3.87
CA GLY A 45 -4.52 1.32 -4.80
C GLY A 45 -5.91 0.87 -5.22
N THR A 46 -6.05 -0.41 -5.60
CA THR A 46 -7.36 -1.01 -5.93
C THR A 46 -8.31 -0.91 -4.74
N TYR A 47 -7.86 -1.28 -3.54
CA TYR A 47 -8.68 -1.24 -2.34
C TYR A 47 -9.18 0.18 -2.00
N ALA A 48 -8.31 1.18 -2.07
CA ALA A 48 -8.69 2.57 -1.83
C ALA A 48 -9.67 3.09 -2.89
N ALA A 49 -9.50 2.70 -4.16
CA ALA A 49 -10.43 3.04 -5.23
C ALA A 49 -11.83 2.42 -5.01
N GLU A 50 -11.90 1.14 -4.63
CA GLU A 50 -13.16 0.45 -4.32
C GLU A 50 -13.91 1.12 -3.16
N ARG A 51 -13.17 1.61 -2.15
CA ARG A 51 -13.74 2.31 -0.99
C ARG A 51 -13.98 3.81 -1.24
N ARG A 52 -13.74 4.31 -2.46
CA ARG A 52 -13.81 5.75 -2.83
C ARG A 52 -13.00 6.64 -1.89
N ARG A 53 -11.83 6.17 -1.47
CA ARG A 53 -10.92 6.89 -0.58
C ARG A 53 -9.79 7.54 -1.37
N SER A 54 -9.34 8.69 -0.89
CA SER A 54 -8.15 9.36 -1.43
C SER A 54 -6.90 8.58 -1.02
N ILE A 55 -5.99 8.38 -1.96
CA ILE A 55 -4.69 7.76 -1.73
C ILE A 55 -3.66 8.86 -1.57
N TYR A 56 -2.80 8.73 -0.57
CA TYR A 56 -1.60 9.54 -0.41
C TYR A 56 -0.39 8.73 -0.86
N PHE A 57 0.25 9.18 -1.94
CA PHE A 57 1.53 8.66 -2.36
C PHE A 57 2.61 9.30 -1.49
N ASP A 58 3.09 8.56 -0.49
CA ASP A 58 4.26 9.00 0.25
C ASP A 58 5.45 9.07 -0.72
N ARG A 59 6.04 10.26 -0.84
CA ARG A 59 7.04 10.59 -1.86
C ARG A 59 8.36 9.81 -1.67
N GLN A 60 8.53 9.04 -0.59
CA GLN A 60 9.78 8.33 -0.33
C GLN A 60 10.01 7.08 -1.20
N HIS A 61 9.02 6.61 -1.98
CA HIS A 61 9.11 5.41 -2.83
C HIS A 61 9.98 5.55 -4.11
N ARG A 62 10.89 6.54 -4.22
CA ARG A 62 11.73 6.75 -5.42
C ARG A 62 13.24 6.80 -5.17
N ALA A 63 13.73 6.55 -3.96
CA ALA A 63 15.16 6.71 -3.67
C ALA A 63 16.05 5.46 -3.92
N LEU A 64 15.51 4.26 -4.18
CA LEU A 64 16.34 3.04 -4.27
C LEU A 64 16.29 2.29 -5.61
N ALA A 65 15.52 2.76 -6.60
CA ALA A 65 15.40 2.11 -7.92
C ALA A 65 16.20 2.82 -9.05
N THR A 66 17.26 3.56 -8.73
CA THR A 66 18.18 4.10 -9.76
C THR A 66 19.55 3.44 -9.62
N GLY A 67 19.61 2.19 -10.07
CA GLY A 67 20.83 1.39 -10.15
C GLY A 67 20.87 0.51 -11.41
N VAL A 68 20.15 0.88 -12.46
CA VAL A 68 20.33 0.27 -13.79
C VAL A 68 20.73 1.38 -14.74
N ALA A 69 22.04 1.45 -14.99
CA ALA A 69 22.60 2.18 -16.10
C ALA A 69 22.00 1.63 -17.40
N PHE A 70 21.38 2.50 -18.19
CA PHE A 70 21.18 2.21 -19.60
C PHE A 70 22.52 2.48 -20.30
N ASP A 71 23.06 1.43 -20.92
CA ASP A 71 24.15 1.50 -21.92
C ASP A 71 23.66 2.22 -23.19
#